data_AF-A0A356LBV2-F1
#
_entry.id   AF-A0A356LBV2-F1
#
_cell.length_a   1.000
_cell.length_b   1.000
_cell.length_c   1.000
_cell.angle_alpha   90.00
_cell.angle_beta   90.00
_cell.angle_gamma   90.00
#
_symmetry.space_group_name_H-M   'P 1'
#
loop_
_entity.id
_entity.type
_entity.pdbx_description
1 polymer ?
#
loop_
_entity_poly.entity_id
_entity_poly.type
_entity_poly.pdbx_seq_one_letter_code
_entity_poly.pdbx_strand_id
1 'polypeptide(L)'
;MTSVVTTDSRFELLEGETLLEGLERTNHEVEFQCRAGYCGSCRTHLLAGRVCYLTEPLAYIAKDEILPCCCVPQGPLQIEARLLHMPEQPSLGEEFNIQRSLDFGVGEQK
;
A
#
# COMPACT_ATOMS: atom_id res chain seq x y z
N MET A 1 16.27 -13.54 5.41
CA MET A 1 15.31 -13.12 4.37
C MET A 1 14.09 -14.01 4.47
N THR A 2 12.90 -13.41 4.51
CA THR A 2 11.64 -14.13 4.71
C THR A 2 10.82 -14.06 3.43
N SER A 3 10.42 -15.23 2.92
CA SER A 3 9.64 -15.32 1.70
C SER A 3 8.16 -15.14 1.98
N VAL A 4 7.51 -14.23 1.25
CA VAL A 4 6.09 -13.92 1.37
C VAL A 4 5.39 -14.27 0.07
N VAL A 5 4.38 -15.13 0.15
CA VAL A 5 3.50 -15.49 -0.95
C VAL A 5 2.17 -14.81 -0.75
N THR A 6 1.68 -14.11 -1.77
CA THR A 6 0.34 -13.52 -1.79
C THR A 6 -0.55 -14.26 -2.77
N THR A 7 -1.79 -13.79 -2.95
CA THR A 7 -2.74 -14.39 -3.90
C THR A 7 -2.25 -14.32 -5.34
N ASP A 8 -1.53 -13.24 -5.71
CA ASP A 8 -1.12 -12.96 -7.08
C ASP A 8 0.39 -13.11 -7.34
N SER A 9 1.24 -13.01 -6.31
CA SER A 9 2.69 -13.00 -6.49
C SER A 9 3.48 -13.48 -5.28
N ARG A 10 4.81 -13.46 -5.40
CA ARG A 10 5.74 -13.81 -4.33
C ARG A 10 6.88 -12.81 -4.29
N PHE A 11 7.29 -12.41 -3.08
CA PHE A 11 8.42 -11.52 -2.86
C PHE A 11 9.21 -11.91 -1.61
N GLU A 12 10.42 -11.36 -1.49
CA GLU A 12 11.23 -11.48 -0.29
C GLU A 12 11.14 -10.20 0.53
N LEU A 13 10.97 -10.36 1.84
CA LEU A 13 10.99 -9.27 2.81
C LEU A 13 12.44 -8.85 3.08
N LEU A 14 12.71 -7.54 3.01
CA LEU A 14 14.03 -6.98 3.25
C LEU A 14 14.36 -6.95 4.76
N GLU A 15 15.64 -6.85 5.07
CA GLU A 15 16.07 -6.73 6.47
C GLU A 15 15.61 -5.41 7.08
N GLY A 16 14.96 -5.47 8.24
CA GLY A 16 14.39 -4.30 8.92
C GLY A 16 13.03 -3.85 8.38
N GLU A 17 12.52 -4.48 7.32
CA GLU A 17 11.23 -4.15 6.71
C GLU A 17 10.08 -4.85 7.47
N THR A 18 9.02 -4.10 7.73
CA THR A 18 7.74 -4.64 8.20
C THR A 18 6.98 -5.31 7.07
N LEU A 19 6.07 -6.24 7.38
CA LEU A 19 5.27 -6.88 6.34
C LEU A 19 4.44 -5.86 5.53
N LEU A 20 3.97 -4.77 6.17
CA LEU A 20 3.30 -3.67 5.49
C LEU A 20 4.21 -2.99 4.46
N GLU A 21 5.44 -2.63 4.82
CA GLU A 21 6.38 -1.98 3.90
C GLU A 21 6.72 -2.88 2.71
N GLY A 22 6.85 -4.19 2.95
CA GLY A 22 7.03 -5.17 1.88
C GLY A 22 5.88 -5.16 0.88
N LEU A 23 4.63 -5.16 1.37
CA LEU A 23 3.42 -5.08 0.54
C LEU A 23 3.33 -3.77 -0.24
N GLU A 24 3.63 -2.63 0.39
CA GLU A 24 3.67 -1.33 -0.29
C GLU A 24 4.73 -1.31 -1.40
N ARG A 25 5.94 -1.80 -1.11
CA ARG A 25 7.06 -1.85 -2.07
C ARG A 25 6.76 -2.74 -3.27
N THR A 26 6.02 -3.83 -3.09
CA THR A 26 5.62 -4.73 -4.17
C THR A 26 4.27 -4.37 -4.80
N ASN A 27 3.72 -3.21 -4.44
CA ASN A 27 2.49 -2.64 -5.00
C ASN A 27 1.26 -3.51 -4.77
N HIS A 28 1.14 -4.11 -3.58
CA HIS A 28 -0.05 -4.83 -3.15
C HIS A 28 -1.06 -3.88 -2.50
N GLU A 29 -2.33 -4.20 -2.68
CA GLU A 29 -3.45 -3.55 -2.02
C GLU A 29 -3.43 -3.91 -0.54
N VAL A 30 -3.26 -2.90 0.31
CA VAL A 30 -3.34 -3.03 1.76
C VAL A 30 -3.82 -1.70 2.33
N GLU A 31 -4.90 -1.72 3.09
CA GLU A 31 -5.37 -0.55 3.82
C GLU A 31 -4.44 -0.28 5.00
N PHE A 32 -4.13 0.97 5.34
CA PHE A 32 -3.40 1.28 6.57
C PHE A 32 -3.69 2.70 7.01
N GLN A 33 -3.48 2.96 8.30
CA GLN A 33 -3.64 4.30 8.89
C GLN A 33 -2.55 4.57 9.92
N CYS A 34 -2.47 3.75 10.97
CA CYS A 34 -1.64 4.07 12.13
C CYS A 34 -0.19 3.60 12.10
N ARG A 35 0.11 2.54 11.32
CA ARG A 35 1.40 1.82 11.33
C ARG A 35 1.90 1.32 12.71
N ALA A 36 1.05 1.30 13.74
CA ALA A 36 1.44 1.00 15.11
C ALA A 36 0.54 -0.05 15.79
N GLY A 37 -0.32 -0.73 15.04
CA GLY A 37 -1.14 -1.84 15.56
C GLY A 37 -2.33 -1.44 16.45
N TYR A 38 -2.71 -0.16 16.51
CA TYR A 38 -3.84 0.28 17.34
C TYR A 38 -5.16 0.46 16.59
N CYS A 39 -5.13 0.78 15.28
CA CYS A 39 -6.37 1.04 14.52
C CYS A 39 -6.96 -0.20 13.83
N GLY A 40 -6.15 -1.23 13.56
CA GLY A 40 -6.57 -2.44 12.85
C GLY A 40 -6.79 -2.30 11.34
N SER A 41 -6.63 -1.13 10.73
CA SER A 41 -6.87 -0.93 9.29
C SER A 41 -6.02 -1.80 8.37
N CYS A 42 -4.81 -2.18 8.80
CA CYS A 42 -3.94 -3.06 8.00
C CYS A 42 -4.24 -4.54 8.08
N ARG A 43 -5.32 -4.94 8.75
CA ARG A 43 -5.69 -6.33 8.90
C ARG A 43 -5.64 -7.11 7.59
N THR A 44 -5.04 -8.28 7.64
CA THR A 44 -4.85 -9.16 6.48
C THR A 44 -5.04 -10.62 6.91
N HIS A 45 -5.69 -11.44 6.09
CA HIS A 45 -5.83 -12.86 6.37
C HIS A 45 -4.50 -13.61 6.21
N LEU A 46 -4.16 -14.43 7.20
CA LEU A 46 -3.02 -15.33 7.20
C LEU A 46 -3.46 -16.72 6.73
N LEU A 47 -3.07 -17.07 5.50
CA LEU A 47 -3.41 -18.35 4.88
C LEU A 47 -2.47 -19.47 5.35
N ALA A 48 -1.18 -19.16 5.53
CA ALA A 48 -0.19 -20.09 6.06
C ALA A 48 1.01 -19.38 6.68
N GLY A 49 1.70 -20.07 7.58
CA GLY A 49 2.88 -19.54 8.29
C GLY A 49 2.55 -19.06 9.69
N ARG A 50 3.48 -18.31 10.30
CA ARG A 50 3.34 -17.77 11.65
C ARG A 50 3.99 -16.40 11.76
N VAL A 51 3.37 -15.52 12.53
CA VAL A 51 3.93 -14.22 12.90
C VAL A 51 3.99 -14.11 14.42
N CYS A 52 4.87 -13.25 14.91
CA CYS A 52 4.92 -12.81 16.30
C CYS A 52 4.71 -11.30 16.38
N TYR A 53 4.32 -10.83 17.55
CA TYR A 53 4.26 -9.41 17.86
C TYR A 53 5.27 -9.11 18.98
N LEU A 54 6.14 -8.12 18.76
CA LEU A 54 7.07 -7.66 19.80
C LEU A 54 6.31 -6.95 20.93
N THR A 55 5.26 -6.24 20.55
CA THR A 55 4.31 -5.58 21.45
C THR A 55 2.92 -5.99 21.02
N GLU A 56 2.10 -6.45 21.97
CA GLU A 56 0.73 -6.87 21.69
C GLU A 56 -0.07 -5.70 21.07
N PRO A 57 -0.70 -5.90 19.90
CA PRO A 57 -1.52 -4.87 19.28
C PRO A 57 -2.78 -4.58 20.10
N LEU A 58 -3.23 -3.33 20.06
CA LEU A 58 -4.46 -2.91 20.75
C LEU A 58 -5.72 -3.21 19.94
N ALA A 59 -5.59 -3.33 18.63
CA ALA A 59 -6.70 -3.72 17.77
C ALA A 59 -7.03 -5.20 17.95
N TYR A 60 -8.31 -5.54 17.87
CA TYR A 60 -8.76 -6.94 17.84
C TYR A 60 -8.28 -7.62 16.55
N ILE A 61 -7.79 -8.86 16.67
CA ILE A 61 -7.30 -9.69 15.57
C ILE A 61 -7.94 -11.08 15.70
N ALA A 62 -8.57 -11.58 14.64
CA ALA A 62 -9.06 -12.95 14.61
C ALA A 62 -7.91 -13.96 14.47
N LYS A 63 -8.20 -15.25 14.70
CA LYS A 63 -7.18 -16.31 14.70
C LYS A 63 -6.46 -16.46 13.35
N ASP A 64 -7.15 -16.15 12.27
CA ASP A 64 -6.73 -16.23 10.88
C ASP A 64 -6.35 -14.87 10.29
N GLU A 65 -6.14 -13.86 11.13
CA GLU A 65 -5.78 -12.51 10.74
C GLU A 65 -4.45 -12.09 11.37
N ILE A 66 -3.79 -11.13 10.74
CA ILE A 66 -2.59 -10.47 11.23
C ILE A 66 -2.65 -8.97 11.00
N LEU A 67 -1.72 -8.23 11.60
CA LEU A 67 -1.51 -6.80 11.37
C LEU A 67 -0.10 -6.61 10.77
N PRO A 68 0.02 -6.49 9.44
CA PRO A 68 1.28 -6.34 8.71
C PRO A 68 2.14 -5.19 9.21
N CYS A 69 1.55 -4.14 9.79
CA CYS A 69 2.29 -2.97 10.25
C CYS A 69 3.13 -3.20 11.51
N CYS A 70 2.85 -4.24 12.30
CA CYS A 70 3.53 -4.48 13.57
C CYS A 70 3.85 -5.96 13.84
N CYS A 71 3.59 -6.85 12.88
CA CYS A 71 3.95 -8.27 13.00
C CYS A 71 5.37 -8.52 12.49
N VAL A 72 6.03 -9.51 13.10
CA VAL A 72 7.34 -10.03 12.69
C VAL A 72 7.17 -11.46 12.18
N PRO A 73 7.46 -11.75 10.91
CA PRO A 73 7.39 -13.10 10.35
C PRO A 73 8.31 -14.10 11.07
N GLN A 74 7.83 -15.33 11.29
CA GLN A 74 8.59 -16.44 11.84
C GLN A 74 8.93 -17.48 10.76
N GLY A 75 9.46 -17.02 9.64
CA GLY A 75 9.73 -17.82 8.45
C GLY A 75 8.72 -17.54 7.32
N PRO A 76 8.65 -18.43 6.31
CA PRO A 76 7.81 -18.20 5.13
C PRO A 76 6.33 -17.99 5.48
N LEU A 77 5.71 -17.03 4.79
CA LEU A 77 4.32 -16.64 4.99
C LEU A 77 3.50 -16.77 3.71
N GLN A 78 2.22 -17.07 3.88
CA GLN A 78 1.21 -16.94 2.83
C GLN A 78 0.05 -16.10 3.36
N ILE A 79 -0.26 -15.01 2.67
CA ILE A 79 -1.29 -14.03 3.10
C ILE A 79 -2.22 -13.68 1.94
N GLU A 80 -3.42 -13.24 2.28
CA GLU A 80 -4.36 -12.73 1.28
C GLU A 80 -4.06 -11.25 0.98
N ALA A 81 -3.39 -11.00 -0.14
CA ALA A 81 -3.15 -9.63 -0.62
C ALA A 81 -3.11 -9.64 -2.15
N ARG A 82 -3.75 -8.65 -2.76
CA ARG A 82 -3.81 -8.54 -4.23
C ARG A 82 -2.82 -7.53 -4.77
N LEU A 83 -2.27 -7.77 -5.95
CA LEU A 83 -1.49 -6.76 -6.65
C LEU A 83 -2.42 -5.65 -7.15
N LEU A 84 -2.07 -4.39 -6.87
CA LEU A 84 -2.70 -3.27 -7.53
C LEU A 84 -2.23 -3.27 -8.99
N HIS A 85 -3.16 -3.49 -9.92
CA HIS A 85 -2.90 -3.16 -11.32
C HIS A 85 -2.63 -1.66 -11.39
N MET A 86 -1.40 -1.29 -11.77
CA MET A 86 -1.12 0.07 -12.18
C MET A 86 -2.06 0.39 -13.35
N PRO A 87 -2.95 1.39 -13.25
CA PRO A 87 -3.59 1.88 -14.47
C PRO A 87 -2.44 2.33 -15.39
N GLU A 88 -2.41 1.82 -16.62
CA GLU A 88 -1.58 2.41 -17.67
C GLU A 88 -1.75 3.92 -17.58
N GLN A 89 -0.68 4.62 -17.23
CA GLN A 89 -0.71 6.08 -17.21
C GLN A 89 -1.03 6.52 -18.64
N PRO A 90 -2.09 7.32 -18.90
CA PRO A 90 -2.16 8.01 -20.16
C PRO A 90 -0.91 8.91 -20.19
N SER A 91 -0.04 8.65 -21.16
CA SER A 91 1.15 9.44 -21.43
C SER A 91 0.74 10.91 -21.50
N LEU A 92 1.29 11.73 -20.59
CA LEU A 92 1.10 13.16 -20.59
C LEU A 92 1.68 13.71 -21.90
N GLY A 93 0.79 13.93 -22.86
CA GLY A 93 1.15 14.30 -24.21
C GLY A 93 -0.07 14.49 -25.09
N GLU A 94 -0.98 15.39 -24.69
CA GLU A 94 -1.88 16.08 -25.62
C GLU A 94 -2.44 17.36 -24.94
N GLU A 95 -1.66 18.42 -25.14
CA GLU A 95 -2.10 19.79 -25.47
C GLU A 95 -2.91 20.62 -24.46
N PHE A 96 -2.17 21.46 -23.75
CA PHE A 96 -2.51 22.87 -23.49
C PHE A 96 -3.18 23.50 -24.73
N ASN A 97 -4.51 23.55 -24.77
CA ASN A 97 -5.22 24.45 -25.67
C ASN A 97 -6.65 24.75 -25.19
N ILE A 98 -6.76 25.70 -24.27
CA ILE A 98 -7.97 26.50 -24.16
C ILE A 98 -7.56 27.97 -24.31
N GLN A 99 -7.40 28.35 -25.58
CA GLN A 99 -7.80 29.63 -26.15
C GLN A 99 -7.36 30.91 -25.41
N ARG A 100 -6.15 31.37 -25.75
CA ARG A 100 -5.86 32.80 -25.90
C ARG A 100 -6.91 33.42 -26.84
N SER A 101 -7.92 34.09 -26.29
CA SER A 101 -8.80 35.02 -27.01
C SER A 101 -9.46 35.99 -26.04
N LEU A 102 -8.65 36.84 -25.42
CA LEU A 102 -9.09 38.11 -24.81
C LEU A 102 -8.03 39.17 -25.07
N ASP A 103 -7.73 39.40 -26.36
CA ASP A 103 -7.29 40.69 -26.86
C ASP A 103 -8.56 41.48 -27.22
N PHE A 104 -9.08 42.27 -26.29
CA PHE A 104 -9.97 43.40 -26.60
C PHE A 104 -9.69 44.55 -25.63
N GLY A 105 -8.86 45.48 -26.11
CA GLY A 105 -9.04 46.91 -25.87
C GLY A 105 -8.37 47.53 -24.65
N VAL A 106 -7.11 47.93 -24.80
CA VAL A 106 -6.65 49.21 -24.24
C VAL A 106 -7.12 50.32 -25.18
N GLY A 107 -7.92 51.25 -24.68
CA GLY A 107 -8.18 52.54 -25.34
C GLY A 107 -9.53 53.18 -25.00
N GLU A 108 -9.59 53.99 -23.93
CA GLU A 108 -9.99 55.41 -24.01
C GLU A 108 -10.06 56.08 -22.62
N GLN A 109 -9.04 56.88 -22.34
CA GLN A 109 -9.05 58.27 -21.85
C GLN A 109 -10.16 58.72 -20.86
N LYS A 110 -9.74 59.00 -19.63
CA LYS A 110 -10.10 60.23 -18.90
C LYS A 110 -8.95 60.66 -17.99
#